data_AF-A0A836RYP3-F1
#
_entry.id   AF-A0A836RYP3-F1
#
_cell.length_a   1.000
_cell.length_b   1.000
_cell.length_c   1.000
_cell.angle_alpha   90.00
_cell.angle_beta   90.00
_cell.angle_gamma   90.00
#
_symmetry.space_group_name_H-M   'P 1'
#
loop_
_entity.id
_entity.type
_entity.pdbx_description
1 polymer ?
#
loop_
_entity_poly.entity_id
_entity_poly.type
_entity_poly.pdbx_seq_one_letter_code
_entity_poly.pdbx_strand_id
1 'polypeptide(L)' 'MDESITQKYIAEIKKRLSDAIEDITVKGEDRIYVEVKREQLADAIAEVYWGLGGYLSTMIGTDDRNVDGHYRLFYVFSIE' A
#
# COMPACT_ATOMS: atom_id res chain seq x y z
N MET A 1 -11.58 6.46 11.58
CA MET A 1 -12.15 6.63 10.21
C MET A 1 -13.31 5.66 10.09
N ASP A 2 -14.45 6.03 9.48
CA ASP A 2 -15.62 5.14 9.35
C ASP A 2 -15.21 3.85 8.60
N GLU A 3 -15.56 2.67 9.12
CA GLU A 3 -15.27 1.36 8.52
C GLU A 3 -15.73 1.30 7.04
N SER A 4 -16.77 2.08 6.71
CA SER A 4 -17.26 2.29 5.34
C SER A 4 -16.22 2.90 4.39
N ILE A 5 -15.41 3.87 4.86
CA ILE A 5 -14.41 4.57 4.05
C ILE A 5 -13.21 3.66 3.77
N THR A 6 -12.74 2.92 4.77
CA THR A 6 -11.64 1.96 4.61
C THR A 6 -11.98 0.90 3.55
N GLN A 7 -13.20 0.35 3.58
CA GLN A 7 -13.64 -0.61 2.58
C GLN A 7 -13.73 -0.01 1.16
N LYS A 8 -14.15 1.25 1.05
CA LYS A 8 -14.15 1.97 -0.23
C LYS A 8 -12.72 2.08 -0.80
N TYR A 9 -11.75 2.46 0.02
CA TYR A 9 -10.35 2.55 -0.42
C TYR A 9 -9.77 1.18 -0.79
N ILE A 10 -10.07 0.13 -0.03
CA ILE A 10 -9.65 -1.24 -0.39
C ILE A 10 -10.23 -1.66 -1.75
N ALA A 11 -11.51 -1.37 -2.02
CA ALA A 11 -12.13 -1.69 -3.30
C ALA A 11 -11.41 -0.98 -4.46
N GLU A 12 -11.09 0.31 -4.28
CA GLU A 12 -10.45 1.10 -5.33
C GLU A 12 -8.97 0.75 -5.53
N ILE A 13 -8.26 0.40 -4.47
CA ILE A 13 -6.92 -0.18 -4.52
C ILE A 13 -6.95 -1.51 -5.30
N LYS A 14 -7.86 -2.43 -4.97
CA LYS A 14 -8.01 -3.72 -5.67
C LYS A 14 -8.33 -3.55 -7.15
N LYS A 15 -9.15 -2.55 -7.49
CA LYS A 15 -9.52 -2.25 -8.88
C LYS A 15 -8.35 -1.71 -9.69
N ARG A 16 -7.51 -0.86 -9.10
CA ARG A 16 -6.39 -0.20 -9.80
C ARG A 16 -5.12 -1.06 -9.84
N LEU A 17 -4.88 -1.83 -8.78
CA LEU A 17 -3.66 -2.61 -8.59
C LEU A 17 -3.90 -4.12 -8.73
N SER A 18 -4.96 -4.54 -9.43
CA SER A 18 -5.47 -5.93 -9.42
C SER A 18 -4.39 -6.99 -9.64
N ASP A 19 -3.46 -6.72 -10.55
CA ASP A 19 -2.41 -7.68 -10.93
C ASP A 19 -1.14 -7.55 -10.07
N ALA A 20 -0.99 -6.44 -9.36
CA ALA A 20 0.19 -6.10 -8.56
C ALA A 20 0.07 -6.53 -7.10
N ILE A 21 -1.14 -6.65 -6.56
CA ILE A 21 -1.36 -6.97 -5.15
C ILE A 21 -1.00 -8.43 -4.85
N GLU A 22 -0.17 -8.64 -3.82
CA GLU A 22 0.08 -9.94 -3.21
C GLU A 22 -0.74 -10.13 -1.93
N ASP A 23 -0.86 -9.09 -1.11
CA ASP A 23 -1.70 -9.07 0.09
C ASP A 23 -2.25 -7.67 0.41
N ILE A 24 -3.39 -7.62 1.10
CA ILE A 24 -3.92 -6.40 1.71
C ILE A 24 -4.28 -6.69 3.16
N THR A 25 -3.63 -5.99 4.07
CA THR A 25 -3.89 -6.07 5.51
C THR A 25 -4.31 -4.71 6.04
N VAL A 26 -5.43 -4.65 6.76
CA VAL A 26 -5.85 -3.46 7.52
C VAL A 26 -5.29 -3.55 8.93
N LYS A 27 -4.64 -2.49 9.41
CA LYS A 27 -4.15 -2.39 10.79
C LYS A 27 -4.68 -1.14 11.47
N GLY A 28 -5.33 -1.32 12.62
CA GLY A 28 -6.00 -0.21 13.30
C GLY A 28 -7.20 0.29 12.51
N GLU A 29 -7.58 1.55 12.74
CA GLU A 29 -8.80 2.12 12.14
C GLU A 29 -8.56 2.75 10.75
N ASP A 30 -7.32 3.14 10.43
CA ASP A 30 -7.03 4.05 9.31
C ASP A 30 -5.84 3.66 8.44
N ARG A 31 -5.17 2.52 8.70
CA ARG A 31 -3.99 2.10 7.92
C ARG A 31 -4.27 0.86 7.10
N ILE A 32 -4.02 0.99 5.79
CA ILE A 32 -4.06 -0.10 4.83
C ILE A 32 -2.62 -0.40 4.41
N TYR A 33 -2.18 -1.63 4.63
CA TYR A 33 -0.93 -2.16 4.13
C TYR A 33 -1.23 -2.96 2.87
N VAL A 34 -0.56 -2.61 1.78
CA VAL A 34 -0.68 -3.29 0.49
C VAL A 34 0.70 -3.86 0.16
N GLU A 35 0.81 -5.18 0.16
CA GLU A 35 1.98 -5.87 -0.37
C GLU A 35 1.81 -6.02 -1.87
N VAL A 36 2.84 -5.66 -2.64
CA VAL A 36 2.81 -5.69 -4.09
C VAL A 36 4.02 -6.41 -4.65
N LYS A 37 3.83 -7.01 -5.83
CA LYS A 37 4.92 -7.60 -6.62
C LYS A 37 6.01 -6.58 -6.84
N ARG A 38 7.25 -6.99 -6.55
CA ARG A 38 8.43 -6.11 -6.62
C ARG A 38 8.59 -5.47 -8.00
N GLU A 39 8.36 -6.23 -9.06
CA GLU A 39 8.48 -5.77 -10.44
C GLU A 39 7.42 -4.74 -10.85
N GLN A 40 6.30 -4.65 -10.11
CA GLN A 40 5.21 -3.70 -10.35
C GLN A 40 5.18 -2.56 -9.33
N LEU A 41 6.16 -2.49 -8.42
CA LEU A 41 6.20 -1.51 -7.33
C LEU A 41 6.12 -0.07 -7.84
N ALA A 42 6.86 0.28 -8.91
CA ALA A 42 6.86 1.63 -9.46
C ALA A 42 5.48 2.03 -10.03
N ASP A 43 4.81 1.11 -10.72
CA ASP A 43 3.47 1.33 -11.27
C ASP A 43 2.44 1.46 -10.14
N ALA A 44 2.55 0.62 -9.10
CA ALA A 44 1.68 0.70 -7.94
C ALA A 44 1.81 2.03 -7.19
N ILE A 45 3.04 2.53 -7.03
CA ILE A 45 3.32 3.85 -6.46
C ILE A 45 2.68 4.96 -7.30
N ALA A 46 2.80 4.89 -8.63
CA ALA A 46 2.22 5.87 -9.53
C ALA A 46 0.69 5.91 -9.45
N GLU A 47 0.02 4.75 -9.38
CA GLU A 47 -1.42 4.66 -9.20
C GLU A 47 -1.88 5.20 -7.85
N VAL A 48 -1.14 4.97 -6.76
CA VAL A 48 -1.49 5.56 -5.46
C VAL A 48 -1.31 7.08 -5.50
N TYR A 49 -0.23 7.59 -6.08
CA TYR A 49 0.04 9.01 -6.14
C TYR A 49 -0.93 9.76 -7.08
N TRP A 50 -1.04 9.33 -8.33
CA TRP A 50 -1.85 10.01 -9.35
C TRP A 50 -3.31 9.54 -9.38
N GLY A 51 -3.54 8.24 -9.20
CA GLY A 51 -4.87 7.63 -9.33
C GLY A 51 -5.74 7.74 -8.07
N LEU A 52 -5.12 7.72 -6.88
CA LEU A 52 -5.80 7.89 -5.59
C LEU A 52 -5.54 9.26 -4.94
N GLY A 53 -4.74 10.12 -5.57
CA GLY A 53 -4.41 11.44 -5.04
C GLY A 53 -3.55 11.39 -3.78
N GLY A 54 -2.82 10.30 -3.57
CA GLY A 54 -1.98 10.11 -2.39
C GLY A 54 -0.73 10.99 -2.41
N TYR A 55 -0.38 11.52 -1.25
CA TYR A 55 0.87 12.25 -1.06
C TYR A 55 1.92 11.33 -0.46
N LEU A 56 3.09 11.19 -1.13
CA LEU A 56 4.19 10.38 -0.61
C LEU A 56 4.82 11.07 0.60
N SER A 57 4.57 10.52 1.78
CA SER A 57 5.04 11.06 3.05
C SER A 57 6.49 10.66 3.33
N THR A 58 6.84 9.38 3.13
CA THR A 58 8.19 8.87 3.38
C THR A 58 8.44 7.53 2.68
N MET A 59 9.71 7.15 2.60
CA MET A 59 10.18 5.84 2.14
C MET A 59 11.10 5.24 3.21
N ILE A 60 10.86 3.98 3.57
CA ILE A 60 11.59 3.30 4.64
C ILE A 60 12.12 1.97 4.12
N GLY A 61 13.43 1.79 4.18
CA GLY A 61 14.06 0.48 4.00
C GLY A 61 14.27 -0.18 5.35
N THR A 62 13.78 -1.42 5.50
CA THR A 62 13.88 -2.18 6.74
C THR A 62 14.55 -3.53 6.48
N ASP A 63 15.41 -3.94 7.42
CA ASP A 63 15.96 -5.30 7.47
C ASP A 63 15.03 -6.19 8.29
N ASP A 64 14.05 -6.80 7.59
CA ASP A 64 13.06 -7.69 8.18
C ASP A 64 13.44 -9.17 8.02
N ARG A 65 14.72 -9.48 7.77
CA ARG A 65 15.19 -10.86 7.57
C ARG A 65 14.94 -11.77 8.78
N ASN A 66 14.87 -11.20 9.98
CA ASN A 66 14.54 -11.94 11.21
C ASN A 66 13.03 -12.23 11.36
N VAL A 67 12.19 -11.62 10.53
CA VAL A 67 10.73 -11.78 10.55
C VAL A 67 10.30 -12.73 9.44
N ASP A 68 10.73 -12.49 8.20
CA ASP A 68 10.30 -13.26 7.03
C ASP A 68 11.42 -13.60 6.04
N GLY A 69 12.68 -13.30 6.38
CA GLY A 69 13.83 -13.58 5.52
C GLY A 69 14.09 -12.55 4.42
N HIS A 70 13.35 -11.43 4.38
CA HIS A 70 13.47 -10.43 3.32
C HIS A 70 13.85 -9.04 3.83
N TYR A 71 14.45 -8.23 2.95
CA TYR A 71 14.47 -6.78 3.13
C TYR A 71 13.15 -6.21 2.61
N ARG A 72 12.59 -5.23 3.31
CA ARG A 72 11.34 -4.57 2.91
C ARG A 72 11.55 -3.10 2.60
N LEU A 73 10.79 -2.61 1.62
CA LEU A 73 10.68 -1.19 1.28
C LEU A 73 9.24 -0.75 1.48
N PHE A 74 9.03 0.20 2.38
CA PHE A 74 7.72 0.79 2.63
C PHE A 74 7.65 2.15 1.95
N TYR A 75 6.65 2.33 1.11
CA TYR A 75 6.24 3.63 0.58
C TYR A 75 4.98 4.05 1.32
N VAL A 76 5.10 5.10 2.13
CA VAL A 76 4.02 5.55 3.01
C VAL A 76 3.34 6.75 2.40
N PHE A 77 2.04 6.62 2.13
CA PHE A 77 1.21 7.69 1.57
C PHE A 77 0.20 8.20 2.59
N SER A 78 -0.06 9.51 2.54
CA SER A 78 -1.27 10.10 3.12
C SER A 78 -2.30 10.27 2.02
N ILE A 79 -3.54 9.90 2.28
CA ILE A 79 -4.68 10.06 1.37
C ILE A 79 -5.79 10.75 2.17
N GLU A 80 -6.36 11.82 1.62
CA GLU A 80 -7.45 12.58 2.24
C GLU A 80 -8.84 12.04 1.88
#